data_AF-A0A848WT21-F1
#
_entry.id   AF-A0A848WT21-F1
#
_cell.length_a   1.000
_cell.length_b   1.000
_cell.length_c   1.000
_cell.angle_alpha   90.00
_cell.angle_beta   90.00
_cell.angle_gamma   90.00
#
_symmetry.space_group_name_H-M   'P 1'
#
loop_
_entity.id
_entity.type
_entity.pdbx_description
1 polymer ?
#
loop_
_entity_poly.entity_id
_entity_poly.type
_entity_poly.pdbx_seq_one_letter_code
_entity_poly.pdbx_strand_id
1 'polypeptide(L)'
;MRKEVLDILSGDLNRWQARMTSDLTDAVVKEFLSTREERTRDALSLQLAQFLAERIESVKSRITQERQRQAEFVRTHVSLRDEAQKLENMLEYSRHLGATPAQLRGDRRAIRKRWMDHHALVDRFEGLIGDLQRELTYCLDRFHRVACLFLENAGRRRWNLLAAEAWLLDLIDFEADSRVATAATRSLAGIVCALPEDLRESVPSGPALSCLYRTALDHDKDIWQQWEALSALREISLDSFLKAATWRLSNYGDTDDIFLRRRLVVLLTKTPEAFQLRGEAIADVSPHVVQGLGENLYRLSDHEVINYLPKLAVRVASREVRAATILGVEKLKDRANFMTLLADVLVESLENEVEASVARIALLVMDRLHGNYEEAEAAKWRELVVPGIRKAHVESEHLAVRRWAAQTLEKIRWDAIPASRKLKEQLRQKIGKIRSGKTRTIRIPGIDAICDSTLGRILAVLAENDFGLDVQRIRGGLRVTRGPRFGFRWWRFWHELAHPSPDKRQGYHHTIGRIFEGDLRVPSPILCEMSPTKVPG
;
A
#
# COMPACT_ATOMS: atom_id res chain seq x y z
N MET A 1 -33.98 -16.27 2.84
CA MET A 1 -32.93 -17.23 2.43
C MET A 1 -31.90 -16.67 1.43
N ARG A 2 -32.20 -16.39 0.14
CA ARG A 2 -31.18 -15.89 -0.82
C ARG A 2 -30.36 -14.69 -0.31
N LYS A 3 -31.05 -13.68 0.23
CA LYS A 3 -30.41 -12.50 0.83
C LYS A 3 -29.47 -12.87 1.98
N GLU A 4 -29.91 -13.77 2.87
CA GLU A 4 -29.11 -14.20 4.03
C GLU A 4 -27.86 -14.99 3.62
N VAL A 5 -27.97 -15.88 2.62
CA VAL A 5 -26.82 -16.58 2.05
C VAL A 5 -25.85 -15.60 1.39
N LEU A 6 -26.36 -14.61 0.65
CA LEU A 6 -25.54 -13.54 0.07
C LEU A 6 -24.84 -12.70 1.15
N ASP A 7 -25.55 -12.35 2.22
CA ASP A 7 -25.00 -11.58 3.34
C ASP A 7 -23.89 -12.38 4.05
N ILE A 8 -24.05 -13.70 4.21
CA ILE A 8 -23.02 -14.58 4.76
C ILE A 8 -21.81 -14.67 3.82
N LEU A 9 -22.04 -14.89 2.52
CA LEU A 9 -20.98 -15.09 1.53
C LEU A 9 -20.27 -13.81 1.10
N SER A 10 -20.90 -12.64 1.22
CA SER A 10 -20.36 -11.38 0.68
C SER A 10 -20.12 -10.30 1.74
N GLY A 11 -20.45 -10.57 3.01
CA GLY A 11 -20.41 -9.56 4.07
C GLY A 11 -19.03 -8.96 4.37
N ASP A 12 -17.95 -9.63 3.97
CA ASP A 12 -16.55 -9.20 4.09
C ASP A 12 -15.97 -8.62 2.78
N LEU A 13 -16.69 -8.73 1.66
CA LEU A 13 -16.18 -8.33 0.35
C LEU A 13 -16.30 -6.82 0.15
N ASN A 14 -15.21 -6.20 -0.29
CA ASN A 14 -15.28 -4.82 -0.78
C ASN A 14 -15.98 -4.75 -2.16
N ARG A 15 -16.36 -3.55 -2.58
CA ARG A 15 -17.10 -3.32 -3.83
C ARG A 15 -16.42 -3.92 -5.07
N TRP A 16 -15.10 -3.94 -5.12
CA TRP A 16 -14.34 -4.48 -6.25
C TRP A 16 -14.31 -6.00 -6.23
N GLN A 17 -14.05 -6.60 -5.06
CA GLN A 17 -14.06 -8.05 -4.89
C GLN A 17 -15.44 -8.63 -5.23
N ALA A 18 -16.51 -8.03 -4.68
CA ALA A 18 -17.88 -8.45 -4.96
C ALA A 18 -18.22 -8.40 -6.47
N ARG A 19 -17.68 -7.41 -7.20
CA ARG A 19 -17.85 -7.33 -8.65
C ARG A 19 -17.08 -8.44 -9.37
N MET A 20 -15.83 -8.70 -8.98
CA MET A 20 -14.98 -9.72 -9.61
C MET A 20 -15.47 -11.15 -9.37
N THR A 21 -16.13 -11.41 -8.23
CA THR A 21 -16.61 -12.75 -7.87
C THR A 21 -18.11 -12.92 -8.07
N SER A 22 -18.81 -11.93 -8.65
CA SER A 22 -20.27 -11.92 -8.75
C SER A 22 -20.82 -13.16 -9.47
N ASP A 23 -20.26 -13.53 -10.61
CA ASP A 23 -20.68 -14.71 -11.37
C ASP A 23 -20.53 -16.01 -10.57
N LEU A 24 -19.40 -16.18 -9.87
CA LEU A 24 -19.14 -17.33 -9.00
C LEU A 24 -20.08 -17.35 -7.77
N THR A 25 -20.35 -16.17 -7.22
CA THR A 25 -21.25 -16.01 -6.06
C THR A 25 -22.67 -16.39 -6.43
N ASP A 26 -23.19 -15.87 -7.54
CA ASP A 26 -24.52 -16.21 -8.02
C ASP A 26 -24.64 -17.68 -8.40
N ALA A 27 -23.60 -18.28 -9.00
CA ALA A 27 -23.57 -19.72 -9.30
C ALA A 27 -23.67 -20.56 -8.01
N VAL A 28 -22.82 -20.28 -7.01
CA VAL A 28 -22.82 -20.97 -5.71
C VAL A 28 -24.15 -20.80 -4.99
N VAL A 29 -24.69 -19.59 -4.95
CA VAL A 29 -25.98 -19.32 -4.31
C VAL A 29 -27.11 -20.08 -5.00
N LYS A 30 -27.14 -20.07 -6.33
CA LYS A 30 -28.18 -20.78 -7.09
C LYS A 30 -28.15 -22.28 -6.85
N GLU A 31 -26.96 -22.88 -6.89
CA GLU A 31 -26.77 -24.32 -6.68
C GLU A 31 -27.08 -24.73 -5.24
N PHE A 32 -26.63 -23.95 -4.25
CA PHE A 32 -26.92 -24.19 -2.84
C PHE A 32 -28.43 -24.14 -2.55
N LEU A 33 -29.13 -23.12 -3.05
CA LEU A 33 -30.56 -22.95 -2.82
C LEU A 33 -31.42 -24.02 -3.52
N SER A 34 -30.90 -24.71 -4.55
CA SER A 34 -31.63 -25.80 -5.21
C SER A 34 -31.67 -27.12 -4.43
N THR A 35 -30.87 -27.26 -3.38
CA THR A 35 -30.64 -28.55 -2.71
C THR A 35 -31.04 -28.58 -1.23
N ARG A 36 -31.54 -27.48 -0.66
CA ARG A 36 -31.70 -27.33 0.80
C ARG A 36 -33.04 -26.73 1.22
N GLU A 37 -33.53 -27.22 2.36
CA GLU A 37 -34.74 -26.74 3.06
C GLU A 37 -34.39 -25.95 4.33
N GLU A 38 -35.30 -25.04 4.70
CA GLU A 38 -35.14 -23.99 5.72
C GLU A 38 -34.70 -24.49 7.11
N ARG A 39 -33.68 -23.84 7.70
CA ARG A 39 -33.27 -24.00 9.10
C ARG A 39 -32.68 -22.70 9.69
N THR A 40 -32.39 -22.73 10.99
CA THR A 40 -31.72 -21.66 11.75
C THR A 40 -30.38 -21.23 11.13
N ARG A 41 -29.92 -20.02 11.43
CA ARG A 41 -28.67 -19.44 10.91
C ARG A 41 -27.44 -20.34 11.13
N ASP A 42 -27.32 -20.99 12.29
CA ASP A 42 -26.22 -21.92 12.58
C ASP A 42 -26.26 -23.16 11.70
N ALA A 43 -27.45 -23.73 11.48
CA ALA A 43 -27.63 -24.86 10.59
C ALA A 43 -27.35 -24.47 9.13
N LEU A 44 -27.73 -23.25 8.74
CA LEU A 44 -27.44 -22.69 7.43
C LEU A 44 -25.93 -22.54 7.20
N SER A 45 -25.18 -22.02 8.18
CA SER A 45 -23.71 -21.91 8.11
C SER A 45 -23.04 -23.26 7.98
N LEU A 46 -23.45 -24.27 8.75
CA LEU A 46 -22.89 -25.62 8.64
C LEU A 46 -23.19 -26.25 7.28
N GLN A 47 -24.45 -26.17 6.80
CA GLN A 47 -24.83 -26.69 5.49
C GLN A 47 -24.08 -26.00 4.36
N LEU A 48 -23.87 -24.70 4.46
CA LEU A 48 -23.12 -23.93 3.47
C LEU A 48 -21.63 -24.28 3.51
N ALA A 49 -21.04 -24.47 4.70
CA ALA A 49 -19.66 -24.94 4.83
C ALA A 49 -19.48 -26.35 4.23
N GLN A 50 -20.41 -27.27 4.48
CA GLN A 50 -20.39 -28.62 3.90
C GLN A 50 -20.55 -28.59 2.38
N PHE A 51 -21.49 -27.77 1.86
CA PHE A 51 -21.66 -27.58 0.42
C PHE A 51 -20.39 -27.04 -0.24
N LEU A 52 -19.74 -26.04 0.38
CA LEU A 52 -18.48 -25.49 -0.13
C LEU A 52 -17.35 -26.53 -0.07
N ALA A 53 -17.28 -27.37 0.98
CA ALA A 53 -16.31 -28.45 1.06
C ALA A 53 -16.51 -29.51 -0.04
N GLU A 54 -17.75 -29.91 -0.30
CA GLU A 54 -18.11 -30.81 -1.42
C GLU A 54 -17.72 -30.19 -2.77
N ARG A 55 -17.97 -28.89 -2.94
CA ARG A 55 -17.60 -28.15 -4.16
C ARG A 55 -16.09 -28.08 -4.35
N ILE A 56 -15.33 -27.80 -3.27
CA ILE A 56 -13.86 -27.77 -3.27
C ILE A 56 -13.31 -29.12 -3.76
N GLU A 57 -13.79 -30.23 -3.20
CA GLU A 57 -13.34 -31.57 -3.60
C GLU A 57 -13.73 -31.89 -5.06
N SER A 58 -14.94 -31.49 -5.49
CA SER A 58 -15.38 -31.64 -6.88
C SER A 58 -14.49 -30.87 -7.86
N VAL A 59 -14.17 -29.61 -7.57
CA VAL A 59 -13.30 -28.77 -8.42
C VAL A 59 -11.88 -29.31 -8.44
N LYS A 60 -11.34 -29.72 -7.30
CA LYS A 60 -10.03 -30.36 -7.19
C LYS A 60 -9.96 -31.65 -8.00
N SER A 61 -10.95 -32.55 -7.85
CA SER A 61 -11.03 -33.78 -8.65
C SER A 61 -11.10 -33.48 -10.15
N ARG A 62 -11.85 -32.45 -10.54
CA ARG A 62 -11.92 -31.99 -11.92
C ARG A 62 -10.57 -31.50 -12.43
N ILE A 63 -9.82 -30.71 -11.66
CA ILE A 63 -8.46 -30.29 -12.04
C ILE A 63 -7.57 -31.50 -12.33
N THR A 64 -7.59 -32.52 -11.46
CA THR A 64 -6.81 -33.75 -11.64
C THR A 64 -7.23 -34.51 -12.92
N GLN A 65 -8.54 -34.67 -13.14
CA GLN A 65 -9.07 -35.32 -14.34
C GLN A 65 -8.67 -34.58 -15.63
N GLU A 66 -8.75 -33.25 -15.63
CA GLU A 66 -8.38 -32.43 -16.79
C GLU A 66 -6.88 -32.53 -17.08
N ARG A 67 -6.01 -32.53 -16.06
CA ARG A 67 -4.56 -32.77 -16.23
C ARG A 67 -4.25 -34.14 -16.81
N GLN A 68 -4.95 -35.18 -16.35
CA GLN A 68 -4.80 -36.52 -16.91
C GLN A 68 -5.18 -36.54 -18.41
N ARG A 69 -6.31 -35.91 -18.76
CA ARG A 69 -6.77 -35.80 -20.15
C ARG A 69 -5.80 -35.02 -21.03
N GLN A 70 -5.19 -33.96 -20.52
CA GLN A 70 -4.14 -33.22 -21.26
C GLN A 70 -2.95 -34.14 -21.55
N ALA A 71 -2.49 -34.91 -20.57
CA ALA A 71 -1.37 -35.84 -20.74
C ALA A 71 -1.71 -36.94 -21.78
N GLU A 72 -2.93 -37.46 -21.77
CA GLU A 72 -3.44 -38.42 -22.76
C GLU A 72 -3.53 -37.80 -24.16
N PHE A 73 -4.03 -36.57 -24.27
CA PHE A 73 -4.11 -35.83 -25.53
C PHE A 73 -2.72 -35.63 -26.14
N VAL A 74 -1.76 -35.11 -25.37
CA VAL A 74 -0.39 -34.84 -25.85
C VAL A 74 0.29 -36.14 -26.30
N ARG A 75 0.16 -37.21 -25.49
CA ARG A 75 0.73 -38.53 -25.81
C ARG A 75 0.15 -39.09 -27.12
N THR A 76 -1.17 -38.99 -27.28
CA THR A 76 -1.86 -39.44 -28.49
C THR A 76 -1.48 -38.57 -29.69
N HIS A 77 -1.41 -37.26 -29.53
CA HIS A 77 -1.06 -36.33 -30.61
C HIS A 77 0.34 -36.59 -31.18
N VAL A 78 1.31 -36.89 -30.31
CA VAL A 78 2.69 -37.20 -30.71
C VAL A 78 2.81 -38.56 -31.41
N SER A 79 1.99 -39.55 -31.04
CA SER A 79 2.06 -40.91 -31.62
C SER A 79 1.40 -41.00 -33.00
N LEU A 80 0.46 -40.11 -33.32
CA LEU A 80 -0.24 -40.08 -34.60
C LEU A 80 0.68 -39.60 -35.74
N ARG A 81 0.74 -40.38 -36.82
CA ARG A 81 1.51 -40.05 -38.04
C ARG A 81 0.66 -39.42 -39.13
N ASP A 82 -0.64 -39.69 -39.14
CA ASP A 82 -1.58 -39.15 -40.13
C ASP A 82 -2.12 -37.78 -39.69
N GLU A 83 -2.03 -36.81 -40.60
CA GLU A 83 -2.50 -35.45 -40.37
C GLU A 83 -4.03 -35.37 -40.23
N ALA A 84 -4.78 -36.28 -40.86
CA ALA A 84 -6.23 -36.34 -40.67
C ALA A 84 -6.59 -36.79 -39.25
N GLN A 85 -5.90 -37.80 -38.73
CA GLN A 85 -6.07 -38.27 -37.34
C GLN A 85 -5.63 -37.20 -36.32
N LYS A 86 -4.53 -36.47 -36.58
CA LYS A 86 -4.13 -35.35 -35.72
C LYS A 86 -5.19 -34.26 -35.67
N LEU A 87 -5.78 -33.90 -36.82
CA LEU A 87 -6.87 -32.92 -36.89
C LEU A 87 -8.09 -33.39 -36.08
N GLU A 88 -8.46 -34.66 -36.18
CA GLU A 88 -9.58 -35.22 -35.42
C GLU A 88 -9.33 -35.19 -33.92
N ASN A 89 -8.15 -35.66 -33.47
CA ASN A 89 -7.73 -35.61 -32.07
C ASN A 89 -7.74 -34.17 -31.52
N MET A 90 -7.26 -33.19 -32.29
CA MET A 90 -7.30 -31.76 -31.91
C MET A 90 -8.72 -31.22 -31.79
N LEU A 91 -9.63 -31.59 -32.69
CA LEU A 91 -11.03 -31.14 -32.65
C LEU A 91 -11.81 -31.81 -31.52
N GLU A 92 -11.51 -33.07 -31.22
CA GLU A 92 -12.07 -33.78 -30.08
C GLU A 92 -11.63 -33.15 -28.76
N TYR A 93 -10.33 -32.87 -28.62
CA TYR A 93 -9.81 -32.19 -27.45
C TYR A 93 -10.35 -30.75 -27.32
N SER A 94 -10.48 -30.01 -28.42
CA SER A 94 -11.13 -28.68 -28.38
C SER A 94 -12.58 -28.75 -27.92
N ARG A 95 -13.34 -29.77 -28.36
CA ARG A 95 -14.72 -29.99 -27.90
C ARG A 95 -14.75 -30.27 -26.40
N HIS A 96 -13.81 -31.07 -25.91
CA HIS A 96 -13.67 -31.39 -24.50
C HIS A 96 -13.38 -30.13 -23.65
N LEU A 97 -12.54 -29.23 -24.13
CA LEU A 97 -12.28 -27.91 -23.51
C LEU A 97 -13.47 -26.93 -23.57
N GLY A 98 -14.64 -27.37 -24.04
CA GLY A 98 -15.88 -26.59 -24.03
C GLY A 98 -16.13 -25.79 -25.31
N ALA A 99 -15.44 -26.08 -26.41
CA ALA A 99 -15.69 -25.41 -27.68
C ALA A 99 -17.12 -25.71 -28.19
N THR A 100 -17.90 -24.64 -28.38
CA THR A 100 -19.24 -24.71 -28.99
C THR A 100 -19.18 -25.21 -30.44
N PRO A 101 -20.29 -25.70 -31.02
CA PRO A 101 -20.33 -26.11 -32.43
C PRO A 101 -19.87 -25.02 -33.42
N ALA A 102 -20.09 -23.75 -33.08
CA ALA A 102 -19.59 -22.62 -33.88
C ALA A 102 -18.08 -22.45 -33.76
N GLN A 103 -17.53 -22.55 -32.54
CA GLN A 103 -16.08 -22.51 -32.29
C GLN A 103 -15.37 -23.69 -32.94
N LEU A 104 -15.90 -24.91 -32.88
CA LEU A 104 -15.31 -26.08 -33.54
C LEU A 104 -15.18 -25.91 -35.06
N ARG A 105 -16.14 -25.23 -35.71
CA ARG A 105 -16.03 -24.87 -37.14
C ARG A 105 -14.94 -23.84 -37.37
N GLY A 106 -14.77 -22.89 -36.45
CA GLY A 106 -13.66 -21.94 -36.42
C GLY A 106 -12.31 -22.63 -36.28
N ASP A 107 -12.17 -23.49 -35.26
CA ASP A 107 -10.96 -24.25 -34.95
C ASP A 107 -10.56 -25.14 -36.12
N ARG A 108 -11.50 -25.86 -36.73
CA ARG A 108 -11.23 -26.67 -37.93
C ARG A 108 -10.64 -25.84 -39.07
N ARG A 109 -11.10 -24.60 -39.26
CA ARG A 109 -10.53 -23.69 -40.27
C ARG A 109 -9.16 -23.18 -39.85
N ALA A 110 -8.97 -22.82 -38.59
CA ALA A 110 -7.70 -22.32 -38.06
C ALA A 110 -6.60 -23.38 -38.12
N ILE A 111 -6.90 -24.62 -37.75
CA ILE A 111 -5.95 -25.75 -37.82
C ILE A 111 -5.55 -26.02 -39.27
N ARG A 112 -6.52 -26.08 -40.20
CA ARG A 112 -6.24 -26.26 -41.64
C ARG A 112 -5.39 -25.13 -42.24
N LYS A 113 -5.57 -23.90 -41.76
CA LYS A 113 -4.78 -22.73 -42.18
C LYS A 113 -3.45 -22.58 -41.42
N ARG A 114 -3.10 -23.54 -40.55
CA ARG A 114 -1.90 -23.51 -39.69
C ARG A 114 -1.82 -22.29 -38.76
N TRP A 115 -2.97 -21.77 -38.36
CA TRP A 115 -3.06 -20.68 -37.37
C TRP A 115 -3.27 -21.19 -35.95
N MET A 116 -3.57 -22.48 -35.79
CA MET A 116 -3.84 -23.13 -34.52
C MET A 116 -3.20 -24.51 -34.53
N ASP A 117 -2.27 -24.73 -33.62
CA ASP A 117 -1.58 -26.00 -33.42
C ASP A 117 -1.94 -26.59 -32.05
N HIS A 118 -1.23 -27.66 -31.66
CA HIS A 118 -1.46 -28.28 -30.34
C HIS A 118 -1.08 -27.35 -29.18
N HIS A 119 -0.13 -26.42 -29.35
CA HIS A 119 0.21 -25.43 -28.32
C HIS A 119 -0.94 -24.47 -28.06
N ALA A 120 -1.65 -24.02 -29.10
CA ALA A 120 -2.85 -23.21 -28.92
C ALA A 120 -3.97 -23.93 -28.14
N LEU A 121 -4.03 -25.27 -28.20
CA LEU A 121 -4.95 -26.06 -27.36
C LEU A 121 -4.43 -26.20 -25.92
N VAL A 122 -3.12 -26.28 -25.73
CA VAL A 122 -2.49 -26.22 -24.40
C VAL A 122 -2.80 -24.88 -23.74
N ASP A 123 -2.70 -23.75 -24.46
CA ASP A 123 -3.06 -22.43 -23.91
C ASP A 123 -4.53 -22.35 -23.47
N ARG A 124 -5.46 -22.93 -24.25
CA ARG A 124 -6.88 -23.02 -23.84
C ARG A 124 -7.07 -23.89 -22.60
N PHE A 125 -6.32 -24.98 -22.50
CA PHE A 125 -6.30 -25.83 -21.31
C PHE A 125 -5.77 -25.06 -20.09
N GLU A 126 -4.67 -24.31 -20.22
CA GLU A 126 -4.15 -23.47 -19.13
C GLU A 126 -5.18 -22.42 -18.69
N GLY A 127 -5.95 -21.86 -19.64
CA GLY A 127 -7.10 -21.00 -19.33
C GLY A 127 -8.18 -21.70 -18.51
N LEU A 128 -8.56 -22.93 -18.89
CA LEU A 128 -9.52 -23.75 -18.15
C LEU A 128 -9.02 -24.08 -16.74
N ILE A 129 -7.76 -24.49 -16.60
CA ILE A 129 -7.13 -24.77 -15.31
C ILE A 129 -7.09 -23.51 -14.45
N GLY A 130 -6.74 -22.35 -15.03
CA GLY A 130 -6.75 -21.07 -14.33
C GLY A 130 -8.14 -20.67 -13.83
N ASP A 131 -9.19 -20.93 -14.62
CA ASP A 131 -10.58 -20.70 -14.19
C ASP A 131 -11.00 -21.65 -13.06
N LEU A 132 -10.63 -22.93 -13.12
CA LEU A 132 -10.89 -23.91 -12.06
C LEU A 132 -10.13 -23.59 -10.77
N GLN A 133 -8.86 -23.19 -10.86
CA GLN A 133 -8.06 -22.75 -9.72
C GLN A 133 -8.66 -21.48 -9.09
N ARG A 134 -9.16 -20.53 -9.91
CA ARG A 134 -9.88 -19.35 -9.42
C ARG A 134 -11.16 -19.73 -8.67
N GLU A 135 -11.93 -20.67 -9.20
CA GLU A 135 -13.12 -21.20 -8.53
C GLU A 135 -12.75 -21.87 -7.19
N LEU A 136 -11.67 -22.65 -7.17
CA LEU A 136 -11.17 -23.32 -5.97
C LEU A 136 -10.74 -22.32 -4.89
N THR A 137 -9.94 -21.32 -5.24
CA THR A 137 -9.55 -20.23 -4.32
C THR A 137 -10.76 -19.48 -3.79
N TYR A 138 -11.74 -19.16 -4.66
CA TYR A 138 -12.97 -18.52 -4.24
C TYR A 138 -13.75 -19.39 -3.23
N CYS A 139 -13.93 -20.68 -3.51
CA CYS A 139 -14.63 -21.58 -2.61
C CYS A 139 -13.90 -21.72 -1.26
N LEU A 140 -12.56 -21.77 -1.25
CA LEU A 140 -11.76 -21.76 -0.02
C LEU A 140 -11.95 -20.48 0.80
N ASP A 141 -11.85 -19.30 0.16
CA ASP A 141 -12.05 -18.02 0.86
C ASP A 141 -13.47 -17.89 1.43
N ARG A 142 -14.48 -18.39 0.71
CA ARG A 142 -15.87 -18.42 1.22
C ARG A 142 -16.06 -19.46 2.31
N PHE A 143 -15.45 -20.63 2.16
CA PHE A 143 -15.46 -21.68 3.19
C PHE A 143 -14.87 -21.16 4.49
N HIS A 144 -13.69 -20.53 4.43
CA HIS A 144 -13.04 -19.87 5.57
C HIS A 144 -14.01 -18.93 6.30
N ARG A 145 -14.65 -18.02 5.57
CA ARG A 145 -15.59 -17.05 6.16
C ARG A 145 -16.75 -17.76 6.87
N VAL A 146 -17.39 -18.72 6.21
CA VAL A 146 -18.55 -19.44 6.74
C VAL A 146 -18.15 -20.31 7.94
N ALA A 147 -17.02 -20.99 7.86
CA ALA A 147 -16.49 -21.84 8.92
C ALA A 147 -16.14 -21.03 10.18
N CYS A 148 -15.50 -19.86 10.03
CA CYS A 148 -15.23 -18.95 11.15
C CYS A 148 -16.52 -18.49 11.83
N LEU A 149 -17.55 -18.11 11.06
CA LEU A 149 -18.86 -17.74 11.62
C LEU A 149 -19.54 -18.90 12.36
N PHE A 150 -19.37 -20.13 11.86
CA PHE A 150 -19.92 -21.32 12.52
C PHE A 150 -19.17 -21.67 13.82
N LEU A 151 -17.87 -21.41 13.87
CA LEU A 151 -17.01 -21.69 15.03
C LEU A 151 -16.99 -20.58 16.09
N GLU A 152 -17.53 -19.40 15.78
CA GLU A 152 -17.57 -18.27 16.71
C GLU A 152 -18.21 -18.69 18.06
N ASN A 153 -17.43 -18.59 19.15
CA ASN A 153 -17.81 -19.01 20.50
C ASN A 153 -18.20 -20.51 20.64
N ALA A 154 -17.68 -21.37 19.77
CA ALA A 154 -18.02 -22.79 19.75
C ALA A 154 -16.88 -23.71 20.19
N GLY A 155 -17.24 -24.80 20.88
CA GLY A 155 -16.29 -25.81 21.34
C GLY A 155 -16.00 -26.92 20.32
N ARG A 156 -15.20 -27.91 20.76
CA ARG A 156 -14.70 -29.07 20.00
C ARG A 156 -15.76 -29.83 19.16
N ARG A 157 -17.03 -29.83 19.57
CA ARG A 157 -18.11 -30.46 18.80
C ARG A 157 -18.31 -29.82 17.42
N ARG A 158 -18.30 -28.49 17.33
CA ARG A 158 -18.48 -27.79 16.04
C ARG A 158 -17.26 -27.95 15.14
N TRP A 159 -16.06 -27.96 15.71
CA TRP A 159 -14.83 -28.32 15.01
C TRP A 159 -14.94 -29.68 14.32
N ASN A 160 -15.33 -30.72 15.09
CA ASN A 160 -15.49 -32.07 14.56
C ASN A 160 -16.57 -32.17 13.47
N LEU A 161 -17.64 -31.38 13.56
CA LEU A 161 -18.70 -31.34 12.54
C LEU A 161 -18.25 -30.73 11.21
N LEU A 162 -17.30 -29.79 11.23
CA LEU A 162 -16.73 -29.24 10.00
C LEU A 162 -15.83 -30.25 9.29
N ALA A 163 -15.12 -31.11 10.03
CA ALA A 163 -14.19 -32.10 9.51
C ALA A 163 -13.23 -31.53 8.43
N ALA A 164 -12.82 -30.27 8.62
CA ALA A 164 -12.15 -29.47 7.59
C ALA A 164 -10.65 -29.81 7.44
N GLU A 165 -10.07 -30.26 8.54
CA GLU A 165 -8.63 -30.29 8.73
C GLU A 165 -7.90 -31.18 7.72
N ALA A 166 -8.37 -32.41 7.50
CA ALA A 166 -7.69 -33.38 6.66
C ALA A 166 -7.57 -32.94 5.20
N TRP A 167 -8.64 -32.41 4.61
CA TRP A 167 -8.63 -31.97 3.21
C TRP A 167 -8.00 -30.59 3.04
N LEU A 168 -8.03 -29.73 4.06
CA LEU A 168 -7.25 -28.48 4.05
C LEU A 168 -5.75 -28.77 4.04
N LEU A 169 -5.29 -29.73 4.84
CA LEU A 169 -3.87 -30.12 4.86
C LEU A 169 -3.38 -30.60 3.49
N ASP A 170 -4.20 -31.38 2.77
CA ASP A 170 -3.90 -31.83 1.42
C ASP A 170 -3.80 -30.66 0.41
N LEU A 171 -4.61 -29.61 0.58
CA LEU A 171 -4.57 -28.42 -0.27
C LEU A 171 -3.46 -27.42 0.07
N ILE A 172 -2.88 -27.48 1.26
CA ILE A 172 -1.76 -26.61 1.66
C ILE A 172 -0.49 -26.93 0.86
N ASP A 173 -0.31 -28.20 0.48
CA ASP A 173 0.79 -28.67 -0.36
C ASP A 173 0.41 -28.72 -1.86
N PHE A 174 -0.63 -27.98 -2.28
CA PHE A 174 -1.06 -27.92 -3.67
C PHE A 174 -0.06 -27.15 -4.56
N GLU A 175 0.86 -27.88 -5.20
CA GLU A 175 1.98 -27.33 -5.99
C GLU A 175 1.54 -26.57 -7.25
N ALA A 176 0.35 -26.85 -7.77
CA ALA A 176 -0.09 -26.34 -9.06
C ALA A 176 -0.42 -24.83 -9.07
N ASP A 177 -0.74 -24.24 -7.92
CA ASP A 177 -1.02 -22.81 -7.78
C ASP A 177 -0.85 -22.34 -6.33
N SER A 178 0.07 -21.41 -6.11
CA SER A 178 0.35 -20.87 -4.76
C SER A 178 -0.84 -20.13 -4.14
N ARG A 179 -1.78 -19.61 -4.93
CA ARG A 179 -2.99 -18.93 -4.43
C ARG A 179 -3.95 -19.91 -3.79
N VAL A 180 -4.05 -21.13 -4.31
CA VAL A 180 -4.84 -22.21 -3.72
C VAL A 180 -4.22 -22.63 -2.38
N ALA A 181 -2.91 -22.89 -2.37
CA ALA A 181 -2.17 -23.25 -1.16
C ALA A 181 -2.28 -22.14 -0.08
N THR A 182 -2.14 -20.87 -0.48
CA THR A 182 -2.31 -19.71 0.41
C THR A 182 -3.74 -19.63 0.96
N ALA A 183 -4.77 -19.81 0.12
CA ALA A 183 -6.16 -19.78 0.57
C ALA A 183 -6.49 -20.95 1.51
N ALA A 184 -5.90 -22.14 1.28
CA ALA A 184 -6.02 -23.29 2.18
C ALA A 184 -5.33 -23.02 3.52
N THR A 185 -4.10 -22.49 3.52
CA THR A 185 -3.38 -22.11 4.75
C THR A 185 -4.14 -21.04 5.52
N ARG A 186 -4.65 -19.98 4.85
CA ARG A 186 -5.51 -18.96 5.47
C ARG A 186 -6.77 -19.58 6.06
N SER A 187 -7.40 -20.49 5.33
CA SER A 187 -8.62 -21.18 5.78
C SER A 187 -8.34 -21.92 7.07
N LEU A 188 -7.30 -22.78 7.10
CA LEU A 188 -6.88 -23.53 8.28
C LEU A 188 -6.51 -22.61 9.45
N ALA A 189 -5.61 -21.65 9.22
CA ALA A 189 -5.20 -20.66 10.21
C ALA A 189 -6.40 -19.94 10.82
N GLY A 190 -7.29 -19.46 9.97
CA GLY A 190 -8.46 -18.70 10.34
C GLY A 190 -9.48 -19.50 11.16
N ILE A 191 -9.79 -20.74 10.74
CA ILE A 191 -10.73 -21.59 11.50
C ILE A 191 -10.16 -21.98 12.87
N VAL A 192 -8.84 -22.15 12.99
CA VAL A 192 -8.20 -22.39 14.30
C VAL A 192 -8.30 -21.12 15.15
N CYS A 193 -7.99 -19.95 14.59
CA CYS A 193 -8.06 -18.68 15.33
C CYS A 193 -9.50 -18.30 15.74
N ALA A 194 -10.52 -18.82 15.04
CA ALA A 194 -11.93 -18.63 15.38
C ALA A 194 -12.36 -19.42 16.64
N LEU A 195 -11.59 -20.42 17.06
CA LEU A 195 -11.83 -21.13 18.32
C LEU A 195 -11.53 -20.22 19.53
N PRO A 196 -12.20 -20.46 20.67
CA PRO A 196 -11.80 -19.91 21.97
C PRO A 196 -10.32 -20.13 22.26
N GLU A 197 -9.66 -19.15 22.89
CA GLU A 197 -8.21 -19.12 23.10
C GLU A 197 -7.67 -20.40 23.78
N ASP A 198 -8.40 -20.92 24.77
CA ASP A 198 -8.09 -22.16 25.50
C ASP A 198 -8.15 -23.43 24.63
N LEU A 199 -8.80 -23.36 23.47
CA LEU A 199 -9.00 -24.49 22.57
C LEU A 199 -8.09 -24.46 21.33
N ARG A 200 -7.41 -23.34 21.04
CA ARG A 200 -6.62 -23.17 19.81
C ARG A 200 -5.45 -24.13 19.69
N GLU A 201 -4.86 -24.54 20.80
CA GLU A 201 -3.73 -25.49 20.82
C GLU A 201 -4.18 -26.95 21.06
N SER A 202 -5.33 -27.16 21.73
CA SER A 202 -5.78 -28.50 22.17
C SER A 202 -6.78 -29.18 21.23
N VAL A 203 -7.46 -28.43 20.36
CA VAL A 203 -8.46 -28.95 19.43
C VAL A 203 -7.86 -29.36 18.08
N PRO A 204 -7.04 -28.55 17.39
CA PRO A 204 -6.41 -28.96 16.15
C PRO A 204 -5.50 -30.16 16.35
N SER A 205 -5.33 -30.99 15.33
CA SER A 205 -4.40 -32.13 15.43
C SER A 205 -2.94 -31.66 15.40
N GLY A 206 -2.06 -32.47 15.99
CA GLY A 206 -0.61 -32.26 15.91
C GLY A 206 -0.10 -32.05 14.47
N PRO A 207 -0.56 -32.83 13.47
CA PRO A 207 -0.28 -32.57 12.06
C PRO A 207 -0.64 -31.17 11.56
N ALA A 208 -1.79 -30.59 11.94
CA ALA A 208 -2.15 -29.25 11.50
C ALA A 208 -1.25 -28.17 12.10
N LEU A 209 -0.96 -28.26 13.40
CA LEU A 209 -0.03 -27.33 14.06
C LEU A 209 1.38 -27.46 13.49
N SER A 210 1.84 -28.69 13.25
CA SER A 210 3.14 -28.96 12.64
C SER A 210 3.21 -28.44 11.19
N CYS A 211 2.12 -28.55 10.44
CA CYS A 211 2.00 -28.01 9.09
C CYS A 211 2.13 -26.48 9.10
N LEU A 212 1.37 -25.77 9.94
CA LEU A 212 1.49 -24.31 10.08
C LEU A 212 2.90 -23.90 10.50
N TYR A 213 3.50 -24.60 11.47
CA TYR A 213 4.88 -24.33 11.88
C TYR A 213 5.87 -24.53 10.74
N ARG A 214 5.79 -25.64 10.00
CA ARG A 214 6.65 -25.92 8.85
C ARG A 214 6.46 -24.89 7.74
N THR A 215 5.22 -24.57 7.37
CA THR A 215 4.90 -23.56 6.36
C THR A 215 5.43 -22.17 6.74
N ALA A 216 5.43 -21.84 8.04
CA ALA A 216 6.01 -20.59 8.53
C ALA A 216 7.55 -20.54 8.39
N LEU A 217 8.24 -21.67 8.28
CA LEU A 217 9.72 -21.77 8.19
C LEU A 217 10.24 -22.12 6.79
N ASP A 218 9.39 -22.71 5.95
CA ASP A 218 9.77 -23.14 4.62
C ASP A 218 9.98 -21.93 3.68
N HIS A 219 11.17 -21.83 3.08
CA HIS A 219 11.52 -20.76 2.14
C HIS A 219 10.96 -21.00 0.74
N ASP A 220 10.63 -22.25 0.39
CA ASP A 220 10.13 -22.61 -0.94
C ASP A 220 8.63 -22.32 -1.10
N LYS A 221 7.93 -22.06 0.00
CA LYS A 221 6.51 -21.67 0.00
C LYS A 221 6.33 -20.23 -0.45
N ASP A 222 5.13 -19.86 -0.87
CA ASP A 222 4.81 -18.47 -1.20
C ASP A 222 4.83 -17.58 0.05
N ILE A 223 5.33 -16.34 -0.08
CA ILE A 223 5.45 -15.37 1.03
C ILE A 223 4.13 -15.16 1.76
N TRP A 224 3.02 -15.13 1.02
CA TRP A 224 1.69 -14.94 1.62
C TRP A 224 1.28 -16.18 2.39
N GLN A 225 1.57 -17.37 1.88
CA GLN A 225 1.35 -18.61 2.60
C GLN A 225 2.14 -18.67 3.92
N GLN A 226 3.44 -18.33 3.86
CA GLN A 226 4.31 -18.23 5.04
C GLN A 226 3.77 -17.21 6.06
N TRP A 227 3.28 -16.06 5.57
CA TRP A 227 2.70 -15.01 6.40
C TRP A 227 1.41 -15.43 7.11
N GLU A 228 0.49 -16.11 6.41
CA GLU A 228 -0.75 -16.62 7.02
C GLU A 228 -0.41 -17.59 8.16
N ALA A 229 0.57 -18.48 7.94
CA ALA A 229 1.04 -19.41 8.96
C ALA A 229 1.70 -18.71 10.16
N LEU A 230 2.64 -17.77 9.93
CA LEU A 230 3.29 -17.00 11.00
C LEU A 230 2.29 -16.18 11.83
N SER A 231 1.31 -15.57 11.17
CA SER A 231 0.26 -14.81 11.83
C SER A 231 -0.61 -15.71 12.70
N ALA A 232 -0.94 -16.91 12.21
CA ALA A 232 -1.71 -17.90 12.96
C ALA A 232 -0.96 -18.39 14.21
N LEU A 233 0.34 -18.71 14.09
CA LEU A 233 1.15 -19.17 15.21
C LEU A 233 1.10 -18.19 16.38
N ARG A 234 1.10 -16.88 16.12
CA ARG A 234 1.00 -15.86 17.17
C ARG A 234 -0.28 -16.00 18.00
N GLU A 235 -1.39 -16.33 17.35
CA GLU A 235 -2.71 -16.46 18.00
C GLU A 235 -2.95 -17.83 18.63
N ILE A 236 -2.19 -18.84 18.20
CA ILE A 236 -2.33 -20.24 18.62
C ILE A 236 -1.38 -20.57 19.76
N SER A 237 -0.09 -20.28 19.59
CA SER A 237 0.98 -20.69 20.50
C SER A 237 2.12 -19.67 20.43
N LEU A 238 2.16 -18.78 21.43
CA LEU A 238 3.16 -17.72 21.51
C LEU A 238 4.60 -18.28 21.49
N ASP A 239 4.86 -19.40 22.17
CA ASP A 239 6.17 -20.06 22.16
C ASP A 239 6.58 -20.53 20.75
N SER A 240 5.66 -21.18 20.03
CA SER A 240 5.90 -21.59 18.63
C SER A 240 6.14 -20.38 17.71
N PHE A 241 5.38 -19.31 17.90
CA PHE A 241 5.57 -18.06 17.17
C PHE A 241 6.95 -17.45 17.44
N LEU A 242 7.36 -17.32 18.71
CA LEU A 242 8.64 -16.74 19.07
C LEU A 242 9.80 -17.55 18.49
N LYS A 243 9.74 -18.90 18.57
CA LYS A 243 10.74 -19.78 17.94
C LYS A 243 10.82 -19.58 16.43
N ALA A 244 9.66 -19.51 15.76
CA ALA A 244 9.62 -19.29 14.33
C ALA A 244 10.15 -17.89 13.94
N ALA A 245 9.83 -16.88 14.73
CA ALA A 245 10.30 -15.52 14.55
C ALA A 245 11.82 -15.42 14.72
N THR A 246 12.39 -16.02 15.78
CA THR A 246 13.85 -16.12 15.98
C THR A 246 14.52 -16.75 14.77
N TRP A 247 13.99 -17.90 14.32
CA TRP A 247 14.56 -18.62 13.19
C TRP A 247 14.55 -17.76 11.93
N ARG A 248 13.44 -17.08 11.62
CA ARG A 248 13.29 -16.21 10.44
C ARG A 248 14.15 -14.96 10.50
N LEU A 249 14.39 -14.39 11.68
CA LEU A 249 15.31 -13.27 11.83
C LEU A 249 16.77 -13.69 11.78
N SER A 250 17.09 -14.97 11.97
CA SER A 250 18.47 -15.47 11.95
C SER A 250 18.85 -16.18 10.65
N ASN A 251 17.88 -16.76 9.95
CA ASN A 251 18.06 -17.55 8.73
C ASN A 251 17.26 -16.90 7.60
N TYR A 252 17.96 -16.09 6.81
CA TYR A 252 17.36 -15.34 5.72
C TYR A 252 17.31 -16.21 4.46
N GLY A 253 16.15 -16.22 3.78
CA GLY A 253 16.01 -16.80 2.45
C GLY A 253 16.54 -15.88 1.35
N ASP A 254 16.27 -16.25 0.09
CA ASP A 254 16.58 -15.43 -1.10
C ASP A 254 15.79 -14.10 -1.14
N THR A 255 15.93 -13.34 -2.25
CA THR A 255 15.62 -11.90 -2.39
C THR A 255 14.28 -11.42 -1.85
N ASP A 256 13.25 -12.26 -1.83
CA ASP A 256 11.88 -11.87 -1.46
C ASP A 256 11.55 -12.02 0.04
N ASP A 257 12.41 -12.70 0.81
CA ASP A 257 12.26 -12.90 2.26
C ASP A 257 12.27 -11.57 3.05
N ILE A 258 12.83 -10.50 2.47
CA ILE A 258 12.81 -9.15 3.05
C ILE A 258 11.38 -8.64 3.34
N PHE A 259 10.39 -9.01 2.51
CA PHE A 259 9.01 -8.57 2.69
C PHE A 259 8.34 -9.30 3.85
N LEU A 260 8.63 -10.60 3.99
CA LEU A 260 8.14 -11.40 5.11
C LEU A 260 8.75 -10.92 6.42
N ARG A 261 10.08 -10.73 6.46
CA ARG A 261 10.79 -10.27 7.66
C ARG A 261 10.35 -8.88 8.11
N ARG A 262 10.15 -7.94 7.18
CA ARG A 262 9.57 -6.63 7.53
C ARG A 262 8.19 -6.79 8.18
N ARG A 263 7.33 -7.65 7.63
CA ARG A 263 6.00 -7.91 8.22
C ARG A 263 6.09 -8.59 9.57
N LEU A 264 7.02 -9.52 9.73
CA LEU A 264 7.33 -10.14 11.01
C LEU A 264 7.71 -9.07 12.04
N VAL A 265 8.63 -8.16 11.72
CA VAL A 265 8.99 -7.04 12.61
C VAL A 265 7.78 -6.19 12.99
N VAL A 266 6.91 -5.87 12.03
CA VAL A 266 5.65 -5.16 12.32
C VAL A 266 4.74 -5.98 13.26
N LEU A 267 4.72 -7.30 13.11
CA LEU A 267 3.98 -8.20 13.99
C LEU A 267 4.60 -8.24 15.40
N LEU A 268 5.93 -8.25 15.52
CA LEU A 268 6.66 -8.16 16.80
C LEU A 268 6.34 -6.86 17.54
N THR A 269 6.05 -5.75 16.85
CA THR A 269 5.61 -4.51 17.53
C THR A 269 4.24 -4.63 18.20
N LYS A 270 3.47 -5.68 17.90
CA LYS A 270 2.17 -5.98 18.51
C LYS A 270 2.25 -7.09 19.56
N THR A 271 3.43 -7.66 19.83
CA THR A 271 3.63 -8.80 20.72
C THR A 271 4.53 -8.38 21.89
N PRO A 272 3.97 -8.02 23.07
CA PRO A 272 4.74 -7.47 24.19
C PRO A 272 5.97 -8.33 24.58
N GLU A 273 5.82 -9.65 24.57
CA GLU A 273 6.81 -10.66 24.99
C GLU A 273 8.02 -10.73 24.04
N ALA A 274 7.91 -10.19 22.82
CA ALA A 274 8.96 -10.25 21.80
C ALA A 274 10.05 -9.16 21.94
N PHE A 275 10.32 -8.66 23.16
CA PHE A 275 11.28 -7.57 23.40
C PHE A 275 12.69 -7.89 22.88
N GLN A 276 13.18 -9.10 23.12
CA GLN A 276 14.52 -9.52 22.66
C GLN A 276 14.62 -9.53 21.13
N LEU A 277 13.61 -10.08 20.45
CA LEU A 277 13.54 -10.16 18.98
C LEU A 277 13.46 -8.77 18.32
N ARG A 278 12.86 -7.78 18.97
CA ARG A 278 12.90 -6.39 18.48
C ARG A 278 14.31 -5.81 18.52
N GLY A 279 15.12 -6.20 19.49
CA GLY A 279 16.55 -5.88 19.52
C GLY A 279 17.32 -6.50 18.36
N GLU A 280 17.07 -7.77 18.06
CA GLU A 280 17.66 -8.48 16.91
C GLU A 280 17.24 -7.85 15.58
N ALA A 281 15.97 -7.47 15.44
CA ALA A 281 15.45 -6.80 14.25
C ALA A 281 16.11 -5.45 13.93
N ILE A 282 16.75 -4.78 14.91
CA ILE A 282 17.53 -3.55 14.66
C ILE A 282 18.86 -3.87 13.99
N ALA A 283 19.43 -5.04 14.27
CA ALA A 283 20.69 -5.50 13.71
C ALA A 283 20.51 -6.18 12.33
N ASP A 284 19.30 -6.17 11.78
CA ASP A 284 18.99 -6.76 10.50
C ASP A 284 19.80 -6.12 9.36
N VAL A 285 20.32 -6.95 8.45
CA VAL A 285 21.14 -6.52 7.32
C VAL A 285 20.37 -5.66 6.32
N SER A 286 19.04 -5.80 6.25
CA SER A 286 18.19 -5.10 5.30
C SER A 286 17.59 -3.84 5.93
N PRO A 287 17.92 -2.63 5.44
CA PRO A 287 17.28 -1.40 5.86
C PRO A 287 15.74 -1.47 5.79
N HIS A 288 15.21 -2.16 4.78
CA HIS A 288 13.77 -2.31 4.60
C HIS A 288 13.09 -3.02 5.78
N VAL A 289 13.75 -4.00 6.38
CA VAL A 289 13.23 -4.74 7.54
C VAL A 289 13.27 -3.84 8.78
N VAL A 290 14.38 -3.16 9.03
CA VAL A 290 14.55 -2.24 10.17
C VAL A 290 13.55 -1.07 10.11
N GLN A 291 13.23 -0.56 8.91
CA GLN A 291 12.18 0.46 8.72
C GLN A 291 10.84 0.02 9.31
N GLY A 292 10.50 -1.27 9.25
CA GLY A 292 9.28 -1.82 9.83
C GLY A 292 9.15 -1.52 11.34
N LEU A 293 10.26 -1.53 12.08
CA LEU A 293 10.29 -1.17 13.49
C LEU A 293 10.16 0.35 13.68
N GLY A 294 10.95 1.14 12.95
CA GLY A 294 10.94 2.62 13.03
C GLY A 294 9.56 3.24 12.76
N GLU A 295 8.85 2.74 11.75
CA GLU A 295 7.50 3.20 11.38
C GLU A 295 6.41 2.83 12.41
N ASN A 296 6.70 1.88 13.30
CA ASN A 296 5.77 1.29 14.25
C ASN A 296 6.18 1.42 15.72
N LEU A 297 7.12 2.32 16.05
CA LEU A 297 7.50 2.62 17.44
C LEU A 297 6.30 3.02 18.31
N TYR A 298 5.28 3.67 17.74
CA TYR A 298 4.03 4.05 18.42
C TYR A 298 3.20 2.89 18.98
N ARG A 299 3.56 1.63 18.68
CA ARG A 299 2.93 0.43 19.25
C ARG A 299 3.67 -0.14 20.46
N LEU A 300 4.90 0.31 20.71
CA LEU A 300 5.76 -0.23 21.77
C LEU A 300 5.48 0.45 23.12
N SER A 301 5.97 -0.14 24.21
CA SER A 301 5.94 0.50 25.53
C SER A 301 6.80 1.78 25.56
N ASP A 302 6.55 2.67 26.51
CA ASP A 302 7.31 3.93 26.60
C ASP A 302 8.81 3.70 26.81
N HIS A 303 9.17 2.72 27.66
CA HIS A 303 10.55 2.30 27.87
C HIS A 303 11.25 1.88 26.56
N GLU A 304 10.56 1.13 25.72
CA GLU A 304 11.08 0.70 24.42
C GLU A 304 11.25 1.85 23.45
N VAL A 305 10.29 2.77 23.38
CA VAL A 305 10.41 3.93 22.49
C VAL A 305 11.58 4.81 22.93
N ILE A 306 11.74 5.07 24.22
CA ILE A 306 12.89 5.81 24.78
C ILE A 306 14.21 5.14 24.39
N ASN A 307 14.27 3.80 24.40
CA ASN A 307 15.48 3.06 24.05
C ASN A 307 15.76 3.01 22.54
N TYR A 308 14.73 2.83 21.71
CA TYR A 308 14.90 2.57 20.28
C TYR A 308 14.85 3.81 19.40
N LEU A 309 14.08 4.84 19.78
CA LEU A 309 13.91 6.03 18.95
C LEU A 309 15.24 6.75 18.66
N PRO A 310 16.10 7.09 19.65
CA PRO A 310 17.38 7.74 19.35
C PRO A 310 18.31 6.85 18.52
N LYS A 311 18.27 5.53 18.75
CA LYS A 311 19.08 4.57 17.99
C LYS A 311 18.70 4.59 16.51
N LEU A 312 17.41 4.45 16.22
CA LEU A 312 16.91 4.33 14.85
C LEU A 312 16.90 5.66 14.09
N ALA A 313 16.61 6.78 14.77
CA ALA A 313 16.50 8.09 14.14
C ALA A 313 17.85 8.80 13.94
N VAL A 314 18.86 8.50 14.77
CA VAL A 314 20.16 9.20 14.75
C VAL A 314 21.32 8.25 14.44
N ARG A 315 21.40 7.10 15.12
CA ARG A 315 22.64 6.30 15.18
C ARG A 315 22.76 5.22 14.11
N VAL A 316 21.65 4.78 13.49
CA VAL A 316 21.68 3.79 12.42
C VAL A 316 22.30 4.38 11.15
N ALA A 317 23.19 3.62 10.50
CA ALA A 317 23.93 4.06 9.31
C ALA A 317 23.02 4.31 8.08
N SER A 318 21.97 3.50 7.89
CA SER A 318 21.04 3.66 6.76
C SER A 318 20.18 4.93 6.91
N ARG A 319 20.26 5.79 5.89
CA ARG A 319 19.43 6.99 5.77
C ARG A 319 17.94 6.65 5.63
N GLU A 320 17.62 5.53 4.99
CA GLU A 320 16.25 5.06 4.77
C GLU A 320 15.57 4.72 6.10
N VAL A 321 16.32 4.11 7.03
CA VAL A 321 15.83 3.81 8.40
C VAL A 321 15.66 5.09 9.21
N ARG A 322 16.65 5.99 9.21
CA ARG A 322 16.54 7.28 9.92
C ARG A 322 15.34 8.08 9.43
N ALA A 323 15.20 8.24 8.12
CA ALA A 323 14.08 8.92 7.47
C ALA A 323 12.71 8.32 7.85
N ALA A 324 12.56 7.00 7.74
CA ALA A 324 11.29 6.33 8.07
C ALA A 324 10.93 6.45 9.55
N THR A 325 11.93 6.36 10.43
CA THR A 325 11.76 6.52 11.89
C THR A 325 11.32 7.94 12.22
N ILE A 326 11.99 8.94 11.66
CA ILE A 326 11.64 10.36 11.86
C ILE A 326 10.21 10.64 11.37
N LEU A 327 9.80 10.12 10.21
CA LEU A 327 8.42 10.24 9.75
C LEU A 327 7.42 9.55 10.69
N GLY A 328 7.81 8.42 11.30
CA GLY A 328 6.99 7.67 12.25
C GLY A 328 6.72 8.41 13.56
N VAL A 329 7.58 9.36 13.95
CA VAL A 329 7.48 10.11 15.21
C VAL A 329 6.17 10.88 15.35
N GLU A 330 5.54 11.32 14.26
CA GLU A 330 4.26 12.05 14.31
C GLU A 330 3.18 11.28 15.10
N LYS A 331 3.22 9.94 15.06
CA LYS A 331 2.26 9.07 15.77
C LYS A 331 2.51 8.97 17.28
N LEU A 332 3.63 9.50 17.78
CA LEU A 332 3.99 9.54 19.20
C LEU A 332 3.56 10.85 19.88
N LYS A 333 3.04 11.83 19.13
CA LYS A 333 2.74 13.19 19.64
C LYS A 333 1.78 13.20 20.84
N ASP A 334 0.83 12.26 20.86
CA ASP A 334 -0.23 12.20 21.87
C ASP A 334 0.22 11.45 23.14
N ARG A 335 1.45 10.91 23.16
CA ARG A 335 2.00 10.27 24.36
C ARG A 335 2.45 11.32 25.37
N ALA A 336 1.90 11.22 26.58
CA ALA A 336 2.26 12.12 27.67
C ALA A 336 3.78 12.12 27.90
N ASN A 337 4.37 13.30 28.05
CA ASN A 337 5.79 13.52 28.32
C ASN A 337 6.77 13.18 27.17
N PHE A 338 6.31 12.84 25.97
CA PHE A 338 7.20 12.55 24.85
C PHE A 338 7.73 13.79 24.13
N MET A 339 7.08 14.95 24.28
CA MET A 339 7.45 16.19 23.57
C MET A 339 8.96 16.52 23.67
N THR A 340 9.54 16.43 24.86
CA THR A 340 10.97 16.71 25.05
C THR A 340 11.84 15.69 24.33
N LEU A 341 11.57 14.39 24.51
CA LEU A 341 12.28 13.32 23.81
C LEU A 341 12.21 13.48 22.28
N LEU A 342 11.03 13.81 21.74
CA LEU A 342 10.85 14.00 20.30
C LEU A 342 11.65 15.22 19.80
N ALA A 343 11.64 16.32 20.55
CA ALA A 343 12.41 17.50 20.19
C ALA A 343 13.91 17.21 20.21
N ASP A 344 14.40 16.56 21.27
CA ASP A 344 15.82 16.21 21.43
C ASP A 344 16.29 15.32 20.27
N VAL A 345 15.54 14.27 19.94
CA VAL A 345 15.88 13.35 18.84
C VAL A 345 15.87 14.06 17.48
N LEU A 346 14.88 14.92 17.22
CA LEU A 346 14.80 15.63 15.94
C LEU A 346 15.90 16.69 15.81
N VAL A 347 16.25 17.38 16.90
CA VAL A 347 17.36 18.34 16.92
C VAL A 347 18.69 17.61 16.76
N GLU A 348 18.93 16.53 17.50
CA GLU A 348 20.14 15.71 17.39
C GLU A 348 20.28 15.13 15.97
N SER A 349 19.18 14.66 15.37
CA SER A 349 19.16 14.22 13.98
C SER A 349 19.54 15.36 13.04
N LEU A 350 18.97 16.55 13.20
CA LEU A 350 19.26 17.69 12.33
C LEU A 350 20.71 18.19 12.45
N GLU A 351 21.28 18.15 13.65
CA GLU A 351 22.66 18.62 13.90
C GLU A 351 23.74 17.67 13.38
N ASN A 352 23.49 16.36 13.46
CA ASN A 352 24.48 15.34 13.12
C ASN A 352 24.28 14.73 11.72
N GLU A 353 23.22 15.10 11.01
CA GLU A 353 22.90 14.49 9.72
C GLU A 353 23.79 14.98 8.58
N VAL A 354 24.34 14.02 7.84
CA VAL A 354 25.21 14.25 6.68
C VAL A 354 24.37 14.26 5.39
N GLU A 355 23.25 13.55 5.36
CA GLU A 355 22.35 13.42 4.22
C GLU A 355 21.27 14.50 4.22
N ALA A 356 21.33 15.43 3.27
CA ALA A 356 20.39 16.54 3.15
C ALA A 356 18.91 16.09 3.07
N SER A 357 18.63 14.90 2.51
CA SER A 357 17.27 14.35 2.40
C SER A 357 16.66 14.00 3.76
N VAL A 358 17.45 13.48 4.71
CA VAL A 358 16.99 13.14 6.05
C VAL A 358 16.80 14.41 6.89
N ALA A 359 17.72 15.37 6.78
CA ALA A 359 17.57 16.69 7.42
C ALA A 359 16.28 17.41 6.96
N ARG A 360 15.94 17.31 5.66
CA ARG A 360 14.67 17.82 5.14
C ARG A 360 13.46 17.17 5.80
N ILE A 361 13.52 15.86 6.05
CA ILE A 361 12.44 15.10 6.69
C ILE A 361 12.31 15.52 8.16
N ALA A 362 13.41 15.68 8.89
CA ALA A 362 13.39 16.20 10.26
C ALA A 362 12.71 17.57 10.35
N LEU A 363 13.09 18.51 9.47
CA LEU A 363 12.48 19.84 9.38
C LEU A 363 10.97 19.78 9.05
N LEU A 364 10.57 18.90 8.13
CA LEU A 364 9.16 18.67 7.79
C LEU A 364 8.36 18.16 9.00
N VAL A 365 8.91 17.20 9.73
CA VAL A 365 8.25 16.63 10.92
C VAL A 365 8.16 17.65 12.05
N MET A 366 9.20 18.47 12.25
CA MET A 366 9.17 19.57 13.24
C MET A 366 8.04 20.58 12.96
N ASP A 367 7.84 20.95 11.69
CA ASP A 367 6.75 21.82 11.23
C ASP A 367 5.36 21.19 11.46
N ARG A 368 5.20 19.91 11.09
CA ARG A 368 3.93 19.19 11.28
C ARG A 368 3.56 19.00 12.74
N LEU A 369 4.53 18.63 13.59
CA LEU A 369 4.31 18.52 15.02
C LEU A 369 3.90 19.87 15.61
N HIS A 370 4.57 20.97 15.21
CA HIS A 370 4.17 22.31 15.64
C HIS A 370 2.70 22.62 15.30
N GLY A 371 2.25 22.30 14.08
CA GLY A 371 0.87 22.52 13.64
C GLY A 371 -0.17 21.61 14.31
N ASN A 372 0.25 20.52 14.96
CA ASN A 372 -0.62 19.55 15.62
C ASN A 372 -0.76 19.78 17.14
N TYR A 373 0.04 20.68 17.72
CA TYR A 373 -0.03 21.03 19.14
C TYR A 373 -0.99 22.20 19.39
N GLU A 374 -1.63 22.19 20.56
CA GLU A 374 -2.39 23.34 21.05
C GLU A 374 -1.46 24.51 21.40
N GLU A 375 -1.96 25.73 21.53
CA GLU A 375 -1.09 26.93 21.61
C GLU A 375 -0.03 26.87 22.72
N ALA A 376 -0.39 26.37 23.92
CA ALA A 376 0.55 26.24 25.03
C ALA A 376 1.64 25.19 24.77
N GLU A 377 1.26 24.04 24.21
CA GLU A 377 2.18 22.98 23.82
C GLU A 377 3.06 23.38 22.64
N ALA A 378 2.48 24.09 21.68
CA ALA A 378 3.16 24.64 20.52
C ALA A 378 4.20 25.69 20.95
N ALA A 379 3.93 26.48 22.00
CA ALA A 379 4.91 27.40 22.57
C ALA A 379 6.12 26.65 23.14
N LYS A 380 5.88 25.63 23.98
CA LYS A 380 6.94 24.78 24.53
C LYS A 380 7.72 24.05 23.43
N TRP A 381 7.03 23.52 22.42
CA TRP A 381 7.66 22.88 21.25
C TRP A 381 8.63 23.83 20.54
N ARG A 382 8.21 25.08 20.31
CA ARG A 382 9.05 26.10 19.66
C ARG A 382 10.31 26.38 20.45
N GLU A 383 10.22 26.49 21.78
CA GLU A 383 11.38 26.70 22.64
C GLU A 383 12.41 25.60 22.49
N LEU A 384 11.96 24.35 22.31
CA LEU A 384 12.83 23.19 22.16
C LEU A 384 13.47 23.10 20.76
N VAL A 385 12.71 23.27 19.67
CA VAL A 385 13.22 22.96 18.32
C VAL A 385 13.79 24.16 17.55
N VAL A 386 13.33 25.39 17.82
CA VAL A 386 13.77 26.58 17.07
C VAL A 386 15.28 26.82 17.15
N PRO A 387 15.97 26.63 18.30
CA PRO A 387 17.42 26.75 18.35
C PRO A 387 18.13 25.82 17.37
N GLY A 388 17.75 24.54 17.32
CA GLY A 388 18.32 23.56 16.39
C GLY A 388 18.07 23.92 14.92
N ILE A 389 16.86 24.39 14.58
CA ILE A 389 16.54 24.83 13.21
C ILE A 389 17.37 26.07 12.82
N ARG A 390 17.55 27.04 13.74
CA ARG A 390 18.39 28.23 13.48
C ARG A 390 19.85 27.86 13.25
N LYS A 391 20.38 26.93 14.05
CA LYS A 391 21.73 26.40 13.87
C LYS A 391 21.88 25.76 12.50
N ALA A 392 20.97 24.88 12.10
CA ALA A 392 20.97 24.26 10.77
C ALA A 392 20.87 25.30 9.62
N HIS A 393 20.13 26.39 9.83
CA HIS A 393 20.05 27.48 8.86
C HIS A 393 21.39 28.18 8.63
N VAL A 394 22.19 28.36 9.67
CA VAL A 394 23.47 29.10 9.63
C VAL A 394 24.64 28.19 9.29
N GLU A 395 24.71 27.03 9.92
CA GLU A 395 25.93 26.21 10.01
C GLU A 395 25.94 25.02 9.03
N SER A 396 24.80 24.54 8.56
CA SER A 396 24.75 23.33 7.71
C SER A 396 25.62 23.48 6.46
N GLU A 397 26.38 22.46 6.07
CA GLU A 397 27.19 22.51 4.85
C GLU A 397 26.33 22.54 3.57
N HIS A 398 25.12 22.00 3.64
CA HIS A 398 24.20 21.90 2.50
C HIS A 398 23.33 23.16 2.38
N LEU A 399 23.50 23.90 1.27
CA LEU A 399 22.69 25.09 0.97
C LEU A 399 21.18 24.78 0.96
N ALA A 400 20.81 23.58 0.48
CA ALA A 400 19.42 23.12 0.48
C ALA A 400 18.84 23.01 1.90
N VAL A 401 19.61 22.47 2.85
CA VAL A 401 19.22 22.37 4.26
C VAL A 401 19.09 23.76 4.88
N ARG A 402 20.02 24.68 4.63
CA ARG A 402 19.91 26.07 5.09
C ARG A 402 18.61 26.74 4.63
N ARG A 403 18.22 26.49 3.37
CA ARG A 403 16.97 27.00 2.79
C ARG A 403 15.75 26.36 3.43
N TRP A 404 15.72 25.03 3.58
CA TRP A 404 14.60 24.34 4.21
C TRP A 404 14.44 24.74 5.68
N ALA A 405 15.54 24.94 6.41
CA ALA A 405 15.53 25.43 7.78
C ALA A 405 14.94 26.84 7.86
N ALA A 406 15.35 27.76 6.98
CA ALA A 406 14.75 29.09 6.88
C ALA A 406 13.23 29.03 6.59
N GLN A 407 12.82 28.19 5.63
CA GLN A 407 11.41 28.00 5.30
C GLN A 407 10.61 27.46 6.49
N THR A 408 11.16 26.49 7.21
CA THR A 408 10.55 25.90 8.40
C THR A 408 10.38 26.94 9.51
N LEU A 409 11.39 27.79 9.73
CA LEU A 409 11.28 28.92 10.67
C LEU A 409 10.18 29.91 10.29
N GLU A 410 10.01 30.23 9.00
CA GLU A 410 8.91 31.09 8.55
C GLU A 410 7.56 30.46 8.88
N LYS A 411 7.35 29.18 8.57
CA LYS A 411 6.09 28.50 8.87
C LYS A 411 5.74 28.56 10.35
N ILE A 412 6.67 28.11 11.19
CA ILE A 412 6.51 28.10 12.65
C ILE A 412 6.25 29.53 13.18
N ARG A 413 6.98 30.53 12.68
CA ARG A 413 6.78 31.93 13.09
C ARG A 413 5.36 32.42 12.79
N TRP A 414 4.86 32.18 11.59
CA TRP A 414 3.56 32.70 11.17
C TRP A 414 2.40 31.94 11.79
N ASP A 415 2.62 30.69 12.19
CA ASP A 415 1.65 29.95 12.99
C ASP A 415 1.67 30.37 14.46
N ALA A 416 2.81 30.74 15.05
CA ALA A 416 2.90 31.15 16.45
C ALA A 416 2.11 32.42 16.84
N ILE A 417 1.75 33.27 15.88
CA ILE A 417 1.05 34.54 16.15
C ILE A 417 -0.42 34.41 15.70
N PRO A 418 -1.41 34.46 16.60
CA PRO A 418 -2.83 34.23 16.25
C PRO A 418 -3.35 35.15 15.13
N ALA A 419 -2.99 36.43 15.16
CA ALA A 419 -3.38 37.39 14.13
C ALA A 419 -2.79 37.01 12.75
N SER A 420 -1.51 36.61 12.71
CA SER A 420 -0.83 36.17 11.50
C SER A 420 -1.41 34.86 10.96
N ARG A 421 -1.71 33.90 11.84
CA ARG A 421 -2.34 32.62 11.49
C ARG A 421 -3.69 32.86 10.82
N LYS A 422 -4.53 33.72 11.41
CA LYS A 422 -5.83 34.12 10.86
C LYS A 422 -5.68 34.77 9.48
N LEU A 423 -4.73 35.68 9.32
CA LEU A 423 -4.46 36.33 8.04
C LEU A 423 -3.97 35.33 6.99
N LYS A 424 -3.01 34.48 7.34
CA LYS A 424 -2.45 33.43 6.46
C LYS A 424 -3.57 32.53 5.93
N GLU A 425 -4.49 32.11 6.78
CA GLU A 425 -5.63 31.26 6.40
C GLU A 425 -6.63 32.00 5.50
N GLN A 426 -6.95 33.27 5.81
CA GLN A 426 -7.80 34.10 4.94
C GLN A 426 -7.20 34.30 3.54
N LEU A 427 -5.88 34.52 3.47
CA LEU A 427 -5.14 34.64 2.21
C LEU A 427 -5.17 33.31 1.46
N ARG A 428 -4.84 32.19 2.11
CA ARG A 428 -4.85 30.84 1.54
C ARG A 428 -6.20 30.53 0.88
N GLN A 429 -7.30 30.74 1.59
CA GLN A 429 -8.65 30.47 1.08
C GLN A 429 -9.01 31.33 -0.13
N LYS A 430 -8.57 32.59 -0.17
CA LYS A 430 -8.88 33.51 -1.29
C LYS A 430 -7.98 33.27 -2.49
N ILE A 431 -6.70 32.97 -2.27
CA ILE A 431 -5.70 32.67 -3.31
C ILE A 431 -6.00 31.32 -3.97
N GLY A 432 -6.36 30.29 -3.19
CA GLY A 432 -6.71 28.97 -3.71
C GLY A 432 -7.90 28.97 -4.69
N LYS A 433 -8.76 30.01 -4.62
CA LYS A 433 -9.88 30.22 -5.56
C LYS A 433 -9.45 30.88 -6.88
N ILE A 434 -8.20 31.29 -7.02
CA ILE A 434 -7.65 31.90 -8.23
C ILE A 434 -7.12 30.77 -9.13
N ARG A 435 -7.58 30.70 -10.38
CA ARG A 435 -7.02 29.76 -11.36
C ARG A 435 -5.60 30.18 -11.74
N SER A 436 -4.74 29.23 -12.10
CA SER A 436 -3.39 29.53 -12.57
C SER A 436 -3.43 30.49 -13.78
N GLY A 437 -2.53 31.46 -13.81
CA GLY A 437 -2.46 32.54 -14.80
C GLY A 437 -3.58 33.58 -14.72
N LYS A 438 -4.42 33.55 -13.68
CA LYS A 438 -5.51 34.53 -13.48
C LYS A 438 -5.22 35.46 -12.31
N THR A 439 -5.88 36.62 -12.33
CA THR A 439 -5.76 37.68 -11.33
C THR A 439 -7.08 37.89 -10.64
N ARG A 440 -7.06 38.12 -9.32
CA ARG A 440 -8.25 38.47 -8.55
C ARG A 440 -7.92 39.54 -7.52
N THR A 441 -8.90 40.39 -7.25
CA THR A 441 -8.84 41.33 -6.13
C THR A 441 -9.27 40.64 -4.84
N ILE A 442 -8.40 40.71 -3.83
CA ILE A 442 -8.57 40.18 -2.49
C ILE A 442 -8.74 41.35 -1.52
N ARG A 443 -9.87 41.40 -0.83
CA ARG A 443 -10.10 42.34 0.27
C ARG A 443 -10.09 41.61 1.60
N ILE A 444 -9.24 42.06 2.50
CA ILE A 444 -9.08 41.55 3.86
C ILE A 444 -8.98 42.76 4.80
N PRO A 445 -9.79 42.84 5.88
CA PRO A 445 -9.68 43.93 6.85
C PRO A 445 -8.27 44.05 7.43
N GLY A 446 -7.72 45.26 7.49
CA GLY A 446 -6.39 45.52 8.06
C GLY A 446 -5.19 45.17 7.18
N ILE A 447 -5.39 44.70 5.94
CA ILE A 447 -4.29 44.33 5.03
C ILE A 447 -3.41 45.52 4.63
N ASP A 448 -4.00 46.72 4.59
CA ASP A 448 -3.30 47.96 4.25
C ASP A 448 -2.31 48.39 5.35
N ALA A 449 -2.55 47.98 6.61
CA ALA A 449 -1.67 48.28 7.74
C ALA A 449 -0.44 47.36 7.81
N ILE A 450 -0.39 46.30 7.01
CA ILE A 450 0.69 45.32 7.03
C ILE A 450 1.75 45.75 6.03
N CYS A 451 3.01 45.88 6.47
CA CYS A 451 4.11 46.25 5.59
C CYS A 451 4.44 45.15 4.56
N ASP A 452 5.04 45.54 3.44
CA ASP A 452 5.34 44.63 2.32
C ASP A 452 6.27 43.49 2.69
N SER A 453 7.23 43.73 3.58
CA SER A 453 8.13 42.67 4.06
C SER A 453 7.37 41.55 4.77
N THR A 454 6.46 41.91 5.68
CA THR A 454 5.61 40.94 6.39
C THR A 454 4.67 40.23 5.43
N LEU A 455 4.01 40.98 4.54
CA LEU A 455 3.11 40.40 3.55
C LEU A 455 3.85 39.41 2.63
N GLY A 456 5.03 39.79 2.13
CA GLY A 456 5.86 38.96 1.26
C GLY A 456 6.28 37.65 1.91
N ARG A 457 6.66 37.67 3.20
CA ARG A 457 7.02 36.45 3.95
C ARG A 457 5.84 35.49 4.13
N ILE A 458 4.66 36.02 4.48
CA ILE A 458 3.44 35.20 4.59
C ILE A 458 3.08 34.57 3.24
N LEU A 459 3.12 35.38 2.17
CA LEU A 459 2.86 34.90 0.83
C LEU A 459 3.90 33.88 0.35
N ALA A 460 5.17 34.01 0.75
CA ALA A 460 6.22 33.05 0.44
C ALA A 460 5.95 31.67 1.05
N VAL A 461 5.44 31.63 2.28
CA VAL A 461 4.97 30.37 2.90
C VAL A 461 3.79 29.77 2.12
N LEU A 462 2.86 30.60 1.63
CA LEU A 462 1.72 30.13 0.84
C LEU A 462 2.14 29.60 -0.54
N ALA A 463 3.15 30.22 -1.17
CA ALA A 463 3.66 29.85 -2.48
C ALA A 463 4.54 28.58 -2.44
N GLU A 464 4.91 28.07 -1.26
CA GLU A 464 5.83 26.93 -1.14
C GLU A 464 5.33 25.67 -1.84
N ASN A 465 4.04 25.36 -1.67
CA ASN A 465 3.38 24.22 -2.29
C ASN A 465 2.37 24.66 -3.36
N ASP A 466 2.54 25.87 -3.90
CA ASP A 466 1.63 26.46 -4.87
C ASP A 466 2.40 27.20 -6.00
N PHE A 467 1.67 27.80 -6.93
CA PHE A 467 2.22 28.71 -7.93
C PHE A 467 2.81 29.97 -7.28
N GLY A 468 3.77 30.59 -7.98
CA GLY A 468 4.29 31.90 -7.57
C GLY A 468 3.18 32.95 -7.61
N LEU A 469 3.32 33.99 -6.79
CA LEU A 469 2.33 35.07 -6.66
C LEU A 469 2.92 36.39 -7.12
N ASP A 470 2.14 37.12 -7.91
CA ASP A 470 2.44 38.51 -8.27
C ASP A 470 1.36 39.40 -7.65
N VAL A 471 1.78 40.33 -6.80
CA VAL A 471 0.87 41.07 -5.91
C VAL A 471 1.07 42.57 -6.08
N GLN A 472 -0.03 43.26 -6.34
CA GLN A 472 -0.10 44.72 -6.42
C GLN A 472 -1.00 45.25 -5.30
N ARG A 473 -0.57 46.30 -4.61
CA ARG A 473 -1.43 46.99 -3.63
C ARG A 473 -2.49 47.81 -4.33
N ILE A 474 -3.71 47.74 -3.80
CA ILE A 474 -4.80 48.62 -4.23
C ILE A 474 -5.49 49.17 -2.99
N ARG A 475 -6.25 50.27 -3.13
CA ARG A 475 -7.00 50.83 -2.01
C ARG A 475 -7.97 49.79 -1.41
N GLY A 476 -7.76 49.41 -0.14
CA GLY A 476 -8.60 48.45 0.57
C GLY A 476 -8.38 46.99 0.20
N GLY A 477 -7.23 46.62 -0.40
CA GLY A 477 -6.97 45.24 -0.78
C GLY A 477 -5.69 44.98 -1.56
N LEU A 478 -5.61 43.75 -2.09
CA LEU A 478 -4.51 43.26 -2.91
C LEU A 478 -5.07 42.77 -4.25
N ARG A 479 -4.41 43.12 -5.35
CA ARG A 479 -4.61 42.45 -6.63
C ARG A 479 -3.56 41.36 -6.75
N VAL A 480 -4.02 40.11 -6.69
CA VAL A 480 -3.14 38.92 -6.67
C VAL A 480 -3.31 38.13 -7.95
N THR A 481 -2.19 37.85 -8.60
CA THR A 481 -2.08 36.93 -9.72
C THR A 481 -1.43 35.63 -9.23
N ARG A 482 -2.06 34.48 -9.51
CA ARG A 482 -1.53 33.16 -9.14
C ARG A 482 -0.91 32.50 -10.37
N GLY A 483 0.39 32.26 -10.34
CA GLY A 483 1.16 31.69 -11.44
C GLY A 483 1.56 32.70 -12.52
N PRO A 484 2.39 32.27 -13.49
CA PRO A 484 2.84 33.13 -14.57
C PRO A 484 1.66 33.53 -15.46
N ARG A 485 1.61 34.82 -15.83
CA ARG A 485 0.78 35.29 -16.94
C ARG A 485 1.63 35.35 -18.19
N PHE A 486 1.15 34.73 -19.25
CA PHE A 486 1.77 34.84 -20.56
C PHE A 486 0.97 35.80 -21.42
N GLY A 487 1.68 36.64 -22.16
CA GLY A 487 1.07 37.47 -23.18
C GLY A 487 2.07 37.78 -24.27
N PHE A 488 1.55 38.28 -25.38
CA PHE A 488 2.35 38.62 -26.55
C PHE A 488 3.38 39.70 -26.23
N ARG A 489 4.61 39.52 -26.72
CA ARG A 489 5.70 40.48 -26.60
C ARG A 489 6.16 40.90 -27.98
N TRP A 490 5.91 42.17 -28.34
CA TRP A 490 6.28 42.71 -29.64
C TRP A 490 7.75 42.49 -29.98
N TRP A 491 8.66 42.70 -29.03
CA TRP A 491 10.08 42.47 -29.27
C TRP A 491 10.42 41.00 -29.58
N ARG A 492 9.72 40.03 -28.97
CA ARG A 492 9.88 38.60 -29.28
C ARG A 492 9.36 38.30 -30.69
N PHE A 493 8.25 38.90 -31.07
CA PHE A 493 7.73 38.80 -32.44
C PHE A 493 8.74 39.34 -33.47
N TRP A 494 9.29 40.54 -33.25
CA TRP A 494 10.35 41.10 -34.11
C TRP A 494 11.61 40.23 -34.13
N HIS A 495 12.01 39.70 -32.96
CA HIS A 495 13.14 38.79 -32.86
C HIS A 495 12.93 37.49 -33.64
N GLU A 496 11.74 36.90 -33.58
CA GLU A 496 11.38 35.71 -34.36
C GLU A 496 11.34 35.97 -35.87
N LEU A 497 10.93 37.16 -36.30
CA LEU A 497 11.02 37.57 -37.71
C LEU A 497 12.47 37.68 -38.19
N ALA A 498 13.38 38.17 -37.34
CA ALA A 498 14.79 38.35 -37.66
C ALA A 498 15.64 37.07 -37.53
N HIS A 499 15.23 36.12 -36.67
CA HIS A 499 15.99 34.91 -36.36
C HIS A 499 15.13 33.62 -36.43
N PRO A 500 14.57 33.29 -37.61
CA PRO A 500 13.84 32.05 -37.79
C PRO A 500 14.79 30.84 -37.66
N SER A 501 14.41 29.84 -36.87
CA SER A 501 15.23 28.63 -36.70
C SER A 501 14.38 27.35 -36.75
N PRO A 502 14.79 26.29 -37.50
CA PRO A 502 14.01 25.06 -37.65
C PRO A 502 13.85 24.24 -36.35
N ASP A 503 14.82 24.34 -35.44
CA ASP A 503 14.85 23.65 -34.14
C ASP A 503 13.78 24.16 -33.14
N LYS A 504 13.22 25.35 -33.39
CA LYS A 504 12.18 25.99 -32.57
C LYS A 504 10.78 25.37 -32.72
N ARG A 505 10.60 24.37 -33.60
CA ARG A 505 9.27 23.79 -33.94
C ARG A 505 8.68 22.84 -32.91
N GLN A 506 9.34 22.63 -31.76
CA GLN A 506 8.81 21.78 -30.71
C GLN A 506 8.02 22.59 -29.67
N GLY A 507 6.76 22.90 -29.99
CA GLY A 507 5.68 22.95 -29.00
C GLY A 507 5.38 24.25 -28.23
N TYR A 508 6.09 25.36 -28.43
CA TYR A 508 5.83 26.62 -27.67
C TYR A 508 5.70 27.85 -28.56
N HIS A 509 4.83 28.79 -28.19
CA HIS A 509 4.72 30.08 -28.85
C HIS A 509 5.92 30.96 -28.46
N HIS A 510 6.84 31.21 -29.39
CA HIS A 510 8.04 32.03 -29.13
C HIS A 510 7.75 33.54 -29.04
N THR A 511 6.54 33.96 -29.40
CA THR A 511 6.09 35.36 -29.36
C THR A 511 5.44 35.76 -28.05
N ILE A 512 5.12 34.80 -27.18
CA ILE A 512 4.60 35.07 -25.84
C ILE A 512 5.75 35.09 -24.83
N GLY A 513 5.62 35.91 -23.80
CA GLY A 513 6.54 35.97 -22.67
C GLY A 513 5.80 36.22 -21.37
N ARG A 514 6.50 36.07 -20.24
CA ARG A 514 5.91 36.34 -18.92
C ARG A 514 5.62 37.82 -18.77
N ILE A 515 4.44 38.14 -18.23
CA ILE A 515 4.01 39.48 -17.84
C ILE A 515 4.08 39.56 -16.32
N PHE A 516 4.83 40.55 -15.84
CA PHE A 516 4.95 40.86 -14.42
C PHE A 516 4.37 42.25 -14.19
N GLU A 517 3.32 42.35 -13.38
CA GLU A 517 2.53 43.58 -13.16
C GLU A 517 2.48 44.00 -11.69
N GLY A 518 2.88 43.13 -10.75
CA GLY A 518 2.86 43.43 -9.33
C GLY A 518 4.17 43.99 -8.79
N ASP A 519 4.01 44.72 -7.68
CA ASP A 519 5.07 45.38 -6.92
C ASP A 519 5.80 44.37 -6.02
N LEU A 520 5.09 43.34 -5.59
CA LEU A 520 5.60 42.27 -4.73
C LEU A 520 5.53 40.93 -5.45
N ARG A 521 6.69 40.31 -5.66
CA ARG A 521 6.82 39.03 -6.36
C ARG A 521 7.28 37.94 -5.42
N VAL A 522 6.55 36.83 -5.43
CA VAL A 522 6.78 35.69 -4.57
C VAL A 522 6.97 34.45 -5.45
N PRO A 523 8.21 33.98 -5.65
CA PRO A 523 8.45 32.82 -6.49
C PRO A 523 7.97 31.52 -5.82
N SER A 524 7.53 30.57 -6.64
CA SER A 524 7.28 29.19 -6.19
C SER A 524 8.60 28.42 -6.13
N PRO A 525 8.83 27.59 -5.10
CA PRO A 525 10.02 26.75 -5.03
C PRO A 525 9.86 25.41 -5.77
N ILE A 526 8.64 25.01 -6.15
CA ILE A 526 8.37 23.74 -6.85
C ILE A 526 8.26 23.90 -8.37
N LEU A 527 8.07 25.14 -8.85
CA LEU A 527 7.99 25.44 -10.28
C LEU A 527 9.30 26.10 -10.74
N CYS A 528 10.15 25.32 -11.40
CA CYS A 528 11.25 25.84 -12.20
C CYS A 528 10.97 25.47 -13.66
N GLU A 529 10.82 26.47 -14.53
CA GLU A 529 10.74 26.23 -15.97
C GLU A 529 12.18 26.00 -16.46
N MET A 530 12.57 24.73 -16.62
CA MET A 530 13.76 24.36 -17.39
C MET A 530 13.36 24.18 -18.84
N SER A 531 13.30 25.27 -19.58
CA SER A 531 13.26 25.21 -21.04
C SER A 531 14.59 25.76 -21.56
N PRO A 532 15.42 24.97 -22.26
CA PRO A 532 16.56 25.50 -22.99
C PRO A 532 16.03 26.31 -24.17
N THR A 533 15.66 27.57 -23.94
CA THR A 533 15.23 28.47 -25.01
C THR A 533 16.44 29.22 -25.52
N LYS A 534 16.71 29.12 -26.82
CA LYS A 534 17.66 30.02 -27.52
C LYS A 534 17.12 31.46 -27.64
N VAL A 535 15.87 31.69 -27.22
CA VAL A 535 15.25 33.00 -27.13
C VAL A 535 15.55 33.58 -25.73
N PRO A 536 16.03 34.82 -25.62
CA PRO A 536 16.22 35.50 -24.34
C PRO A 536 14.93 35.50 -23.50
N GLY A 537 15.08 35.29 -22.19
CA GLY A 537 14.00 35.24 -21.19
C GLY A 537 13.19 36.53 -21.07
#